data_AF-A0A7C9B235-F1
#
_entry.id   AF-A0A7C9B235-F1
#
_cell.length_a   1.000
_cell.length_b   1.000
_cell.length_c   1.000
_cell.angle_alpha   90.00
_cell.angle_beta   90.00
_cell.angle_gamma   90.00
#
_symmetry.space_group_name_H-M   'P 1'
#
loop_
_entity.id
_entity.type
_entity.pdbx_description
1 polymer ?
#
loop_
_entity_poly.entity_id
_entity_poly.type
_entity_poly.pdbx_seq_one_letter_code
_entity_poly.pdbx_strand_id
1 'polypeptide(L)'
;VDTSIHLRPAKGLHEQIHGFYTKEPLLRTPSEKKKALNAMLIWDNFFKGYEHVGRELLINGAITTADLDAWQQSKNKIVTVGIPAYVFLDCFLRSIKGGSAGFLMSNNVELTSLNRPEGRVFDWLFEPMSIMKAQLKSLQLEESEELYLFKFCLYSGDTTRMEAWDNGGAPPMEYIRRAQLEGIARRLQGFCLTLSRLPTSRRRFVQVAKEIAQGSNCRSYSFGAAAV
;
A
#
# COMPACT_ATOMS: atom_id res chain seq x y z
N VAL A 1 -31.98 1.37 -20.47
CA VAL A 1 -31.38 0.60 -19.36
C VAL A 1 -30.19 -0.11 -19.96
N ASP A 2 -28.99 0.44 -19.76
CA ASP A 2 -27.71 -0.27 -19.83
C ASP A 2 -26.60 0.77 -19.63
N THR A 3 -26.25 0.98 -18.36
CA THR A 3 -25.05 1.73 -17.99
C THR A 3 -23.99 0.69 -17.68
N SER A 4 -23.37 0.15 -18.74
CA SER A 4 -22.21 -0.72 -18.59
C SER A 4 -21.04 0.12 -18.08
N ILE A 5 -20.84 0.12 -16.77
CA ILE A 5 -19.65 0.63 -16.12
C ILE A 5 -18.53 -0.31 -16.56
N HIS A 6 -17.70 0.12 -17.51
CA HIS A 6 -16.46 -0.58 -17.87
C HIS A 6 -15.52 -0.55 -16.65
N LEU A 7 -15.66 -1.53 -15.76
CA LEU A 7 -14.66 -1.87 -14.75
C LEU A 7 -13.41 -2.30 -15.51
N ARG A 8 -12.34 -1.51 -15.39
CA ARG A 8 -11.05 -1.86 -15.98
C ARG A 8 -10.56 -3.18 -15.34
N PRO A 9 -9.95 -4.09 -16.10
CA PRO A 9 -9.33 -5.27 -15.53
C PRO A 9 -8.29 -4.87 -14.48
N ALA A 10 -8.41 -5.42 -13.29
CA ALA A 10 -7.60 -5.04 -12.13
C ALA A 10 -6.09 -5.36 -12.25
N LYS A 11 -5.67 -6.14 -13.26
CA LYS A 11 -4.25 -6.20 -13.68
C LYS A 11 -3.69 -4.80 -13.97
N GLY A 12 -4.52 -3.91 -14.52
CA GLY A 12 -4.17 -2.52 -14.78
C GLY A 12 -3.90 -1.67 -13.53
N LEU A 13 -4.39 -2.05 -12.34
CA LEU A 13 -4.13 -1.30 -11.10
C LEU A 13 -2.64 -1.34 -10.75
N HIS A 14 -2.05 -2.53 -10.77
CA HIS A 14 -0.64 -2.71 -10.41
C HIS A 14 0.28 -2.15 -11.49
N GLU A 15 -0.12 -2.24 -12.76
CA GLU A 15 0.56 -1.54 -13.86
C GLU A 15 0.50 -0.01 -13.73
N GLN A 16 -0.64 0.55 -13.31
CA GLN A 16 -0.81 2.00 -13.08
C GLN A 16 0.02 2.49 -11.88
N ILE A 17 -0.01 1.72 -10.78
CA ILE A 17 0.83 1.94 -9.60
C ILE A 17 2.31 1.87 -9.99
N HIS A 18 2.74 0.81 -10.70
CA HIS A 18 4.11 0.70 -11.19
C HIS A 18 4.49 1.85 -12.14
N GLY A 19 3.60 2.23 -13.06
CA GLY A 19 3.78 3.34 -14.00
C GLY A 19 3.90 4.71 -13.33
N PHE A 20 3.31 4.91 -12.15
CA PHE A 20 3.54 6.08 -11.31
C PHE A 20 4.98 6.09 -10.73
N TYR A 21 5.50 4.92 -10.36
CA TYR A 21 6.85 4.81 -9.75
C TYR A 21 8.01 4.81 -10.75
N THR A 22 7.80 4.35 -11.99
CA THR A 22 8.87 4.23 -13.00
C THR A 22 9.24 5.54 -13.71
N LYS A 23 8.54 6.65 -13.45
CA LYS A 23 8.80 7.94 -14.14
C LYS A 23 10.03 8.70 -13.64
N GLU A 24 10.66 8.29 -12.54
CA GLU A 24 11.81 8.99 -11.95
C GLU A 24 13.08 8.10 -11.91
N PRO A 25 14.26 8.63 -12.27
CA PRO A 25 15.50 7.87 -12.26
C PRO A 25 15.88 7.40 -10.85
N LEU A 26 16.43 6.19 -10.76
CA LEU A 26 16.98 5.64 -9.52
C LEU A 26 18.20 6.47 -9.08
N LEU A 27 18.06 7.25 -8.01
CA LEU A 27 19.18 7.99 -7.42
C LEU A 27 20.08 7.01 -6.63
N ARG A 28 21.00 6.34 -7.32
CA ARG A 28 22.08 5.58 -6.69
C ARG A 28 23.32 6.47 -6.54
N THR A 29 23.69 6.81 -5.31
CA THR A 29 25.01 7.38 -5.02
C THR A 29 25.91 6.32 -4.37
N PRO A 30 27.18 6.18 -4.79
CA PRO A 30 28.13 5.29 -4.16
C PRO A 30 28.63 5.88 -2.84
N SER A 31 28.59 5.06 -1.78
CA SER A 31 29.39 5.12 -0.55
C SER A 31 29.87 6.50 -0.05
N GLU A 32 29.12 7.06 0.89
CA GLU A 32 29.58 7.98 1.94
C GLU A 32 28.55 7.83 3.07
N LYS A 33 28.94 8.00 4.35
CA LYS A 33 28.05 7.87 5.52
C LYS A 33 26.72 8.60 5.23
N LYS A 34 25.67 7.86 4.82
CA LYS A 34 24.44 8.49 4.37
C LYS A 34 23.86 9.23 5.58
N LYS A 35 23.81 10.56 5.49
CA LYS A 35 23.13 11.40 6.47
C LYS A 35 21.75 10.79 6.74
N ALA A 36 21.41 10.63 8.02
CA ALA A 36 20.10 10.12 8.41
C ALA A 36 19.00 10.93 7.69
N LEU A 37 18.06 10.21 7.07
CA LEU A 37 16.91 10.81 6.43
C LEU A 37 16.05 11.49 7.49
N ASN A 38 15.33 12.53 7.08
CA ASN A 38 14.39 13.19 7.97
C ASN A 38 13.16 12.29 8.17
N ALA A 39 12.77 12.05 9.42
CA ALA A 39 11.55 11.31 9.77
C ALA A 39 10.30 11.83 9.05
N MET A 40 10.15 13.15 8.95
CA MET A 40 9.05 13.80 8.24
C MET A 40 9.04 13.46 6.76
N LEU A 41 10.22 13.42 6.12
CA LEU A 41 10.34 13.01 4.72
C LEU A 41 9.85 11.58 4.51
N ILE A 42 10.19 10.65 5.41
CA ILE A 42 9.71 9.27 5.33
C ILE A 42 8.19 9.22 5.49
N TRP A 43 7.64 9.87 6.51
CA TRP A 43 6.20 9.87 6.73
C TRP A 43 5.42 10.57 5.61
N ASP A 44 5.91 11.69 5.08
CA ASP A 44 5.28 12.37 3.94
C ASP A 44 5.26 11.49 2.69
N ASN A 45 6.35 10.77 2.40
CA ASN A 45 6.39 9.83 1.28
C ASN A 45 5.44 8.65 1.47
N PHE A 46 5.36 8.12 2.69
CA PHE A 46 4.40 7.07 3.01
C PHE A 46 2.96 7.56 2.79
N PHE A 47 2.59 8.73 3.32
CA PHE A 47 1.23 9.25 3.20
C PHE A 47 0.86 9.69 1.77
N LYS A 48 1.82 10.17 0.97
CA LYS A 48 1.62 10.41 -0.47
C LYS A 48 1.37 9.11 -1.24
N GLY A 49 2.17 8.07 -0.98
CA GLY A 49 1.96 6.74 -1.57
C GLY A 49 0.60 6.16 -1.16
N TYR A 50 0.24 6.33 0.12
CA TYR A 50 -1.05 5.93 0.68
C TYR A 50 -2.24 6.65 0.03
N GLU A 51 -2.13 7.96 -0.20
CA GLU A 51 -3.15 8.71 -0.94
C GLU A 51 -3.31 8.18 -2.37
N HIS A 52 -2.20 8.03 -3.10
CA HIS A 52 -2.22 7.55 -4.48
C HIS A 52 -2.85 6.15 -4.59
N VAL A 53 -2.36 5.20 -3.79
CA VAL A 53 -2.92 3.83 -3.75
C VAL A 53 -4.38 3.85 -3.35
N GLY A 54 -4.78 4.66 -2.36
CA GLY A 54 -6.17 4.78 -1.94
C GLY A 54 -7.09 5.30 -3.06
N ARG A 55 -6.64 6.27 -3.85
CA ARG A 55 -7.37 6.77 -5.02
C ARG A 55 -7.53 5.67 -6.06
N GLU A 56 -6.46 4.96 -6.36
CA GLU A 56 -6.48 3.89 -7.35
C GLU A 56 -7.39 2.73 -6.91
N LEU A 57 -7.34 2.34 -5.63
CA LEU A 57 -8.26 1.35 -5.07
C LEU A 57 -9.73 1.77 -5.17
N LEU A 58 -10.02 3.06 -4.99
CA LEU A 58 -11.38 3.60 -5.12
C LEU A 58 -11.84 3.60 -6.58
N ILE A 59 -10.98 4.00 -7.52
CA ILE A 59 -11.25 3.99 -8.97
C ILE A 59 -11.53 2.56 -9.46
N ASN A 60 -10.78 1.58 -8.96
CA ASN A 60 -10.91 0.18 -9.35
C ASN A 60 -12.00 -0.57 -8.56
N GLY A 61 -12.80 0.13 -7.76
CA GLY A 61 -13.92 -0.44 -7.00
C GLY A 61 -13.51 -1.38 -5.86
N ALA A 62 -12.22 -1.44 -5.51
CA ALA A 62 -11.73 -2.25 -4.39
C ALA A 62 -12.18 -1.69 -3.04
N ILE A 63 -12.32 -0.37 -2.95
CA ILE A 63 -12.88 0.33 -1.79
C ILE A 63 -13.97 1.28 -2.25
N THR A 64 -14.85 1.66 -1.34
CA THR A 64 -15.97 2.59 -1.60
C THR A 64 -15.83 3.88 -0.79
N THR A 65 -16.57 4.92 -1.13
CA THR A 65 -16.66 6.13 -0.29
C THR A 65 -17.23 5.81 1.09
N ALA A 66 -18.17 4.86 1.19
CA ALA A 66 -18.69 4.39 2.47
C ALA A 66 -17.59 3.80 3.37
N ASP A 67 -16.58 3.15 2.79
CA ASP A 67 -15.42 2.68 3.54
C ASP A 67 -14.57 3.84 4.11
N LEU A 68 -14.46 4.94 3.35
CA LEU A 68 -13.75 6.16 3.74
C LEU A 68 -14.51 7.02 4.75
N ASP A 69 -15.82 6.81 4.91
CA ASP A 69 -16.62 7.47 5.95
C ASP A 69 -16.69 6.62 7.23
N ALA A 70 -16.90 5.30 7.07
CA ALA A 70 -17.13 4.37 8.18
C ALA A 70 -15.94 4.21 9.13
N TRP A 71 -14.69 4.44 8.66
CA TRP A 71 -13.51 4.29 9.52
C TRP A 71 -13.44 5.35 10.63
N GLN A 72 -14.05 6.54 10.44
CA GLN A 72 -14.06 7.59 11.46
C GLN A 72 -14.80 7.14 12.73
N GLN A 73 -15.78 6.25 12.57
CA GLN A 73 -16.54 5.63 13.65
C GLN A 73 -15.93 4.30 14.13
N SER A 74 -14.71 3.97 13.70
CA SER A 74 -14.02 2.70 13.97
C SER A 74 -14.77 1.44 13.52
N LYS A 75 -15.78 1.58 12.66
CA LYS A 75 -16.57 0.47 12.10
C LYS A 75 -15.81 -0.28 11.01
N ASN A 76 -14.85 0.40 10.37
CA ASN A 76 -14.02 -0.16 9.33
C ASN A 76 -12.54 0.23 9.56
N LYS A 77 -11.63 -0.73 9.39
CA LYS A 77 -10.18 -0.54 9.57
C LYS A 77 -9.44 -0.40 8.25
N ILE A 78 -10.12 -0.36 7.11
CA ILE A 78 -9.47 -0.34 5.81
C ILE A 78 -8.57 0.90 5.64
N VAL A 79 -8.97 2.06 6.15
CA VAL A 79 -8.17 3.29 6.09
C VAL A 79 -6.97 3.24 7.04
N THR A 80 -7.12 2.68 8.24
CA THR A 80 -6.08 2.69 9.27
C THR A 80 -5.16 1.47 9.24
N VAL A 81 -5.58 0.39 8.59
CA VAL A 81 -4.89 -0.92 8.57
C VAL A 81 -4.77 -1.49 7.16
N GLY A 82 -5.87 -1.53 6.40
CA GLY A 82 -5.90 -2.16 5.07
C GLY A 82 -5.03 -1.49 4.01
N ILE A 83 -5.36 -0.26 3.64
CA ILE A 83 -4.61 0.55 2.66
C ILE A 83 -3.15 0.77 3.13
N PRO A 84 -2.85 1.02 4.43
CA PRO A 84 -1.46 1.10 4.89
C PRO A 84 -0.68 -0.21 4.69
N ALA A 85 -1.29 -1.36 4.99
CA ALA A 85 -0.67 -2.67 4.77
C ALA A 85 -0.42 -2.91 3.27
N TYR A 86 -1.36 -2.50 2.42
CA TYR A 86 -1.18 -2.55 0.96
C TYR A 86 0.07 -1.76 0.53
N VAL A 87 0.19 -0.50 0.98
CA VAL A 87 1.30 0.39 0.62
C VAL A 87 2.65 -0.16 1.09
N PHE A 88 2.70 -0.74 2.29
CA PHE A 88 3.93 -1.38 2.78
C PHE A 88 4.28 -2.66 2.01
N LEU A 89 3.29 -3.48 1.65
CA LEU A 89 3.52 -4.66 0.83
C LEU A 89 4.08 -4.26 -0.54
N ASP A 90 3.48 -3.26 -1.18
CA ASP A 90 3.96 -2.70 -2.43
C ASP A 90 5.40 -2.18 -2.31
N CYS A 91 5.73 -1.47 -1.23
CA CYS A 91 7.11 -1.08 -0.91
C CYS A 91 8.05 -2.30 -0.81
N PHE A 92 7.64 -3.38 -0.14
CA PHE A 92 8.44 -4.61 -0.02
C PHE A 92 8.71 -5.25 -1.39
N LEU A 93 7.66 -5.47 -2.18
CA LEU A 93 7.79 -6.12 -3.49
C LEU A 93 8.62 -5.29 -4.45
N ARG A 94 8.45 -3.96 -4.47
CA ARG A 94 9.31 -3.05 -5.25
C ARG A 94 10.76 -3.11 -4.82
N SER A 95 11.01 -3.15 -3.51
CA SER A 95 12.37 -3.28 -2.97
C SER A 95 13.01 -4.60 -3.38
N ILE A 96 12.26 -5.69 -3.37
CA ILE A 96 12.72 -7.03 -3.77
C ILE A 96 13.05 -7.04 -5.27
N LYS A 97 12.10 -6.61 -6.12
CA LYS A 97 12.26 -6.57 -7.59
C LYS A 97 13.39 -5.62 -8.02
N GLY A 98 13.56 -4.50 -7.31
CA GLY A 98 14.63 -3.53 -7.54
C GLY A 98 16.01 -3.92 -6.96
N GLY A 99 16.10 -5.06 -6.27
CA GLY A 99 17.34 -5.51 -5.63
C GLY A 99 17.82 -4.60 -4.48
N SER A 100 16.93 -3.83 -3.86
CA SER A 100 17.26 -2.89 -2.79
C SER A 100 17.58 -3.61 -1.48
N ALA A 101 18.67 -3.17 -0.83
CA ALA A 101 19.02 -3.62 0.50
C ALA A 101 18.01 -3.12 1.55
N GLY A 102 17.45 -1.93 1.34
CA GLY A 102 16.46 -1.28 2.23
C GLY A 102 15.02 -1.35 1.74
N PHE A 103 14.26 -0.29 2.00
CA PHE A 103 12.89 -0.10 1.57
C PHE A 103 12.85 1.02 0.52
N LEU A 104 12.52 0.65 -0.70
CA LEU A 104 12.33 1.57 -1.82
C LEU A 104 10.93 2.15 -1.77
N MET A 105 10.83 3.43 -1.40
CA MET A 105 9.58 4.17 -1.29
C MET A 105 9.07 4.65 -2.65
N SER A 106 7.85 5.17 -2.65
CA SER A 106 7.12 5.68 -3.81
C SER A 106 7.79 6.78 -4.64
N ASN A 107 8.69 7.55 -4.06
CA ASN A 107 9.44 8.61 -4.74
C ASN A 107 10.91 8.20 -4.99
N ASN A 108 11.18 6.90 -5.09
CA ASN A 108 12.52 6.32 -5.23
C ASN A 108 13.50 6.65 -4.08
N VAL A 109 13.01 7.17 -2.95
CA VAL A 109 13.81 7.26 -1.72
C VAL A 109 14.02 5.88 -1.14
N GLU A 110 15.27 5.51 -0.93
CA GLU A 110 15.65 4.25 -0.31
C GLU A 110 15.97 4.45 1.19
N LEU A 111 15.17 3.81 2.04
CA LEU A 111 15.39 3.74 3.48
C LEU A 111 16.17 2.47 3.84
N THR A 112 17.37 2.62 4.35
CA THR A 112 18.33 1.56 4.72
C THR A 112 18.68 1.65 6.20
N SER A 113 19.38 0.64 6.73
CA SER A 113 19.87 0.67 8.11
C SER A 113 20.86 1.82 8.36
N LEU A 114 21.56 2.28 7.32
CA LEU A 114 22.60 3.31 7.40
C LEU A 114 22.05 4.74 7.38
N ASN A 115 20.87 4.95 6.81
CA ASN A 115 20.28 6.28 6.62
C ASN A 115 18.90 6.43 7.29
N ARG A 116 18.47 5.44 8.09
CA ARG A 116 17.20 5.56 8.80
C ARG A 116 17.25 6.70 9.81
N PRO A 117 16.14 7.44 9.98
CA PRO A 117 16.06 8.45 11.03
C PRO A 117 16.31 7.80 12.39
N GLU A 118 17.02 8.51 13.28
CA GLU A 118 17.15 8.09 14.66
C GLU A 118 15.80 8.23 15.38
N GLY A 119 15.53 7.31 16.31
CA GLY A 119 14.37 7.39 17.19
C GLY A 119 13.61 6.09 17.30
N ARG A 120 12.99 5.92 18.47
CA ARG A 120 12.36 4.67 18.90
C ARG A 120 11.41 4.04 17.88
N VAL A 121 10.65 4.84 17.13
CA VAL A 121 9.69 4.32 16.14
C VAL A 121 10.39 3.67 14.95
N PHE A 122 11.45 4.28 14.41
CA PHE A 122 12.16 3.72 13.27
C PHE A 122 13.04 2.54 13.68
N ASP A 123 13.65 2.59 14.87
CA ASP A 123 14.41 1.45 15.40
C ASP A 123 13.51 0.24 15.65
N TRP A 124 12.33 0.47 16.22
CA TRP A 124 11.32 -0.57 16.45
C TRP A 124 10.72 -1.12 15.15
N LEU A 125 10.51 -0.27 14.13
CA LEU A 125 9.86 -0.66 12.87
C LEU A 125 10.84 -1.36 11.91
N PHE A 126 12.09 -0.93 11.85
CA PHE A 126 12.99 -1.31 10.76
C PHE A 126 13.31 -2.80 10.74
N GLU A 127 13.66 -3.39 11.89
CA GLU A 127 14.09 -4.78 11.96
C GLU A 127 12.95 -5.77 11.63
N PRO A 128 11.75 -5.67 12.25
CA PRO A 128 10.65 -6.58 11.91
C PRO A 128 10.19 -6.46 10.45
N MET A 129 10.18 -5.25 9.89
CA MET A 129 9.84 -5.03 8.48
C MET A 129 10.90 -5.65 7.55
N SER A 130 12.17 -5.62 7.94
CA SER A 130 13.27 -6.20 7.16
C SER A 130 13.16 -7.72 7.12
N ILE A 131 12.80 -8.34 8.26
CA ILE A 131 12.53 -9.78 8.36
C ILE A 131 11.36 -10.16 7.46
N MET A 132 10.25 -9.41 7.48
CA MET A 132 9.10 -9.71 6.60
C MET A 132 9.45 -9.57 5.12
N LYS A 133 10.21 -8.54 4.73
CA LYS A 133 10.72 -8.40 3.36
C LYS A 133 11.60 -9.58 2.95
N ALA A 134 12.51 -10.02 3.84
CA ALA A 134 13.39 -11.17 3.57
C ALA A 134 12.59 -12.48 3.40
N GLN A 135 11.56 -12.69 4.22
CA GLN A 135 10.65 -13.83 4.10
C GLN A 135 9.87 -13.81 2.79
N LEU A 136 9.35 -12.65 2.37
CA LEU A 136 8.70 -12.54 1.05
C LEU A 136 9.68 -12.81 -0.09
N LYS A 137 10.91 -12.31 0.01
CA LYS A 137 11.96 -12.56 -1.00
C LYS A 137 12.26 -14.06 -1.14
N SER A 138 12.34 -14.80 -0.04
CA SER A 138 12.64 -16.23 -0.08
C SER A 138 11.49 -17.07 -0.64
N LEU A 139 10.26 -16.57 -0.59
CA LEU A 139 9.08 -17.31 -1.07
C LEU A 139 8.95 -17.30 -2.60
N GLN A 140 9.62 -16.35 -3.29
CA GLN A 140 9.58 -16.21 -4.76
C GLN A 140 8.14 -16.26 -5.28
N LEU A 141 7.38 -15.21 -4.96
CA LEU A 141 5.95 -15.17 -5.28
C LEU A 141 5.71 -15.11 -6.78
N GLU A 142 4.71 -15.85 -7.23
CA GLU A 142 4.12 -15.65 -8.56
C GLU A 142 3.22 -14.41 -8.56
N GLU A 143 2.94 -13.85 -9.73
CA GLU A 143 2.10 -12.65 -9.88
C GLU A 143 0.72 -12.83 -9.23
N SER A 144 0.09 -14.00 -9.39
CA SER A 144 -1.20 -14.34 -8.80
C SER A 144 -1.16 -14.33 -7.26
N GLU A 145 -0.04 -14.76 -6.67
CA GLU A 145 0.16 -14.81 -5.22
C GLU A 145 0.43 -13.42 -4.65
N GLU A 146 1.19 -12.58 -5.37
CA GLU A 146 1.37 -11.17 -5.02
C GLU A 146 0.01 -10.46 -4.97
N LEU A 147 -0.81 -10.61 -6.03
CA LEU A 147 -2.14 -10.03 -6.12
C LEU A 147 -3.08 -10.55 -5.02
N TYR A 148 -3.01 -11.84 -4.70
CA TYR A 148 -3.76 -12.41 -3.58
C TYR A 148 -3.34 -11.79 -2.24
N LEU A 149 -2.03 -11.64 -2.02
CA LEU A 149 -1.48 -11.07 -0.80
C LEU A 149 -1.89 -9.60 -0.64
N PHE A 150 -1.98 -8.83 -1.72
CA PHE A 150 -2.54 -7.49 -1.73
C PHE A 150 -3.99 -7.44 -1.25
N LYS A 151 -4.87 -8.34 -1.76
CA LYS A 151 -6.26 -8.45 -1.28
C LYS A 151 -6.31 -8.78 0.21
N PHE A 152 -5.51 -9.75 0.63
CA PHE A 152 -5.48 -10.19 2.02
C PHE A 152 -5.04 -9.04 2.93
N CYS A 153 -3.99 -8.29 2.55
CA CYS A 153 -3.53 -7.09 3.25
C CYS A 153 -4.62 -6.03 3.36
N LEU A 154 -5.33 -5.74 2.26
CA LEU A 154 -6.38 -4.72 2.20
C LEU A 154 -7.59 -5.05 3.09
N TYR A 155 -8.10 -6.28 2.98
CA TYR A 155 -9.36 -6.68 3.62
C TYR A 155 -9.20 -7.42 4.94
N SER A 156 -7.98 -7.62 5.43
CA SER A 156 -7.74 -8.31 6.72
C SER A 156 -8.32 -9.72 6.77
N GLY A 157 -8.31 -10.42 5.63
CA GLY A 157 -8.84 -11.78 5.50
C GLY A 157 -10.36 -11.89 5.44
N ASP A 158 -11.09 -10.77 5.28
CA ASP A 158 -12.53 -10.79 4.99
C ASP A 158 -12.78 -11.46 3.63
N THR A 159 -13.18 -12.73 3.67
CA THR A 159 -13.36 -13.58 2.49
C THR A 159 -14.42 -13.03 1.54
N THR A 160 -15.51 -12.49 2.08
CA THR A 160 -16.60 -11.89 1.29
C THR A 160 -16.08 -10.73 0.45
N ARG A 161 -15.26 -9.85 1.05
CA ARG A 161 -14.66 -8.73 0.31
C ARG A 161 -13.58 -9.17 -0.67
N MET A 162 -12.78 -10.18 -0.29
CA MET A 162 -11.74 -10.73 -1.17
C MET A 162 -12.31 -11.44 -2.40
N GLU A 163 -13.49 -12.04 -2.29
CA GLU A 163 -14.23 -12.66 -3.40
C GLU A 163 -14.96 -11.62 -4.26
N ALA A 164 -15.50 -10.56 -3.64
CA ALA A 164 -16.20 -9.49 -4.36
C ALA A 164 -15.29 -8.64 -5.26
N TRP A 165 -13.99 -8.55 -4.94
CA TRP A 165 -13.02 -7.82 -5.76
C TRP A 165 -12.11 -8.78 -6.54
N ASP A 166 -12.41 -8.96 -7.83
CA ASP A 166 -11.55 -9.74 -8.72
C ASP A 166 -10.35 -8.89 -9.18
N ASN A 167 -9.22 -9.09 -8.50
CA ASN A 167 -7.95 -8.51 -8.89
C ASN A 167 -7.03 -9.45 -9.71
N GLY A 168 -7.51 -10.63 -10.11
CA GLY A 168 -6.71 -11.68 -10.72
C GLY A 168 -5.82 -12.47 -9.74
N GLY A 169 -5.85 -12.13 -8.44
CA GLY A 169 -5.11 -12.84 -7.40
C GLY A 169 -5.89 -14.02 -6.84
N ALA A 170 -5.21 -15.18 -6.73
CA ALA A 170 -5.76 -16.42 -6.19
C ALA A 170 -4.90 -16.95 -5.05
N PRO A 171 -5.50 -17.58 -4.02
CA PRO A 171 -4.73 -18.22 -2.95
C PRO A 171 -3.86 -19.35 -3.51
N PRO A 172 -2.66 -19.59 -2.94
CA PRO A 172 -1.88 -20.78 -3.27
C PRO A 172 -2.67 -22.05 -2.98
N MET A 173 -2.54 -23.06 -3.85
CA MET A 173 -3.16 -24.38 -3.64
C MET A 173 -2.58 -25.09 -2.42
N GLU A 174 -1.27 -24.93 -2.20
CA GLU A 174 -0.55 -25.51 -1.07
C GLU A 174 -0.91 -24.80 0.24
N TYR A 175 -1.48 -25.55 1.18
CA TYR A 175 -1.95 -25.02 2.47
C TYR A 175 -0.84 -24.33 3.27
N ILE A 176 0.34 -24.93 3.34
CA ILE A 176 1.48 -24.39 4.09
C ILE A 176 1.91 -23.04 3.49
N ARG A 177 2.00 -22.97 2.15
CA ARG A 177 2.38 -21.75 1.43
C ARG A 177 1.35 -20.64 1.65
N ARG A 178 0.07 -20.95 1.51
CA ARG A 178 -1.03 -20.04 1.83
C ARG A 178 -0.92 -19.51 3.27
N ALA A 179 -0.76 -20.40 4.25
CA ALA A 179 -0.63 -20.02 5.66
C ALA A 179 0.57 -19.11 5.93
N GLN A 180 1.69 -19.31 5.23
CA GLN A 180 2.87 -18.44 5.30
C GLN A 180 2.57 -17.02 4.78
N LEU A 181 1.91 -16.91 3.62
CA LEU A 181 1.51 -15.62 3.04
C LEU A 181 0.56 -14.86 3.97
N GLU A 182 -0.51 -15.52 4.39
CA GLU A 182 -1.48 -14.93 5.32
C GLU A 182 -0.84 -14.55 6.66
N GLY A 183 0.15 -15.32 7.13
CA GLY A 183 0.92 -15.04 8.34
C GLY A 183 1.81 -13.80 8.23
N ILE A 184 2.40 -13.55 7.06
CA ILE A 184 3.13 -12.29 6.79
C ILE A 184 2.15 -11.12 6.76
N ALA A 185 1.03 -11.25 6.05
CA ALA A 185 0.04 -10.18 5.95
C ALA A 185 -0.56 -9.80 7.31
N ARG A 186 -0.90 -10.78 8.15
CA ARG A 186 -1.40 -10.53 9.52
C ARG A 186 -0.40 -9.77 10.37
N ARG A 187 0.89 -10.11 10.27
CA ARG A 187 1.95 -9.35 10.95
C ARG A 187 1.98 -7.90 10.45
N LEU A 188 1.98 -7.69 9.14
CA LEU A 188 1.98 -6.36 8.54
C LEU A 188 0.76 -5.52 8.96
N GLN A 189 -0.42 -6.13 9.04
CA GLN A 189 -1.64 -5.49 9.54
C GLN A 189 -1.53 -5.13 11.03
N GLY A 190 -0.95 -6.00 11.84
CA GLY A 190 -0.64 -5.70 13.25
C GLY A 190 0.29 -4.49 13.41
N PHE A 191 1.28 -4.35 12.52
CA PHE A 191 2.12 -3.15 12.45
C PHE A 191 1.32 -1.90 12.12
N CYS A 192 0.49 -1.96 11.07
CA CYS A 192 -0.35 -0.83 10.67
C CYS A 192 -1.33 -0.43 11.78
N LEU A 193 -1.91 -1.40 12.49
CA LEU A 193 -2.76 -1.15 13.65
C LEU A 193 -2.00 -0.42 14.76
N THR A 194 -0.77 -0.82 15.06
CA THR A 194 0.08 -0.12 16.04
C THR A 194 0.41 1.31 15.58
N LEU A 195 0.80 1.49 14.31
CA LEU A 195 1.08 2.81 13.72
C LEU A 195 -0.14 3.73 13.77
N SER A 196 -1.35 3.19 13.55
CA SER A 196 -2.60 3.95 13.60
C SER A 196 -2.91 4.54 14.97
N ARG A 197 -2.36 3.97 16.04
CA ARG A 197 -2.54 4.40 17.43
C ARG A 197 -1.53 5.45 17.90
N LEU A 198 -0.54 5.79 17.07
CA LEU A 198 0.41 6.85 17.42
C LEU A 198 -0.29 8.23 17.41
N PRO A 199 0.03 9.15 18.35
CA PRO A 199 -0.70 10.41 18.52
C PRO A 199 -0.82 11.27 17.26
N THR A 200 0.20 11.28 16.41
CA THR A 200 0.26 12.09 15.19
C THR A 200 -0.35 11.40 13.96
N SER A 201 -0.57 10.08 14.01
CA SER A 201 -1.06 9.30 12.87
C SER A 201 -2.53 9.57 12.56
N ARG A 202 -3.38 9.71 13.58
CA ARG A 202 -4.83 9.88 13.38
C ARG A 202 -5.15 11.09 12.50
N ARG A 203 -4.48 12.23 12.72
CA ARG A 203 -4.70 13.45 11.93
C ARG A 203 -4.33 13.23 10.45
N ARG A 204 -3.24 12.51 10.19
CA ARG A 204 -2.80 12.19 8.82
C ARG A 204 -3.79 11.26 8.13
N PHE A 205 -4.30 10.23 8.81
CA PHE A 205 -5.35 9.37 8.25
C PHE A 205 -6.63 10.15 7.94
N VAL A 206 -7.04 11.08 8.81
CA VAL A 206 -8.19 11.97 8.53
C VAL A 206 -7.97 12.77 7.27
N GLN A 207 -6.80 13.39 7.15
CA GLN A 207 -6.46 14.19 5.98
C GLN A 207 -6.49 13.35 4.72
N VAL A 208 -5.78 12.22 4.68
CA VAL A 208 -5.70 11.45 3.44
C VAL A 208 -7.02 10.78 3.06
N ALA A 209 -7.84 10.34 4.01
CA ALA A 209 -9.18 9.83 3.69
C ALA A 209 -10.04 10.90 2.98
N LYS A 210 -9.95 12.16 3.41
CA LYS A 210 -10.61 13.29 2.73
C LYS A 210 -10.04 13.52 1.34
N GLU A 211 -8.71 13.53 1.20
CA GLU A 211 -8.05 13.72 -0.10
C GLU A 211 -8.52 12.65 -1.10
N ILE A 212 -8.49 11.37 -0.70
CA ILE A 212 -8.94 10.25 -1.53
C ILE A 212 -10.40 10.47 -1.98
N ALA A 213 -11.30 10.80 -1.06
CA ALA A 213 -12.71 11.04 -1.36
C ALA A 213 -12.91 12.24 -2.31
N GLN A 214 -12.20 13.36 -2.09
CA GLN A 214 -12.39 14.60 -2.84
C GLN A 214 -11.88 14.52 -4.28
N GLY A 215 -10.72 13.93 -4.52
CA GLY A 215 -10.20 13.84 -5.91
C GLY A 215 -10.99 12.86 -6.79
N SER A 216 -11.86 12.03 -6.20
CA SER A 216 -12.85 11.26 -6.94
C SER A 216 -13.95 12.16 -7.52
N ASN A 217 -14.39 13.15 -6.74
CA ASN A 217 -15.39 14.15 -7.15
C ASN A 217 -14.86 15.10 -8.24
N CYS A 218 -13.55 15.38 -8.29
CA CYS A 218 -12.98 16.26 -9.31
C CYS A 218 -12.96 15.61 -10.72
N ARG A 219 -12.90 14.27 -10.82
CA ARG A 219 -12.98 13.56 -12.11
C ARG A 219 -14.41 13.45 -12.66
N SER A 220 -15.44 13.49 -11.82
CA SER A 220 -16.83 13.54 -12.29
C SER A 220 -17.18 14.89 -12.93
N TYR A 221 -16.55 15.99 -12.53
CA TYR A 221 -16.75 17.30 -13.17
C TYR A 221 -15.96 17.48 -14.47
N SER A 222 -14.85 16.77 -14.67
CA SER A 222 -14.06 16.90 -15.91
C SER A 222 -14.60 16.06 -17.08
N PHE A 223 -15.35 14.98 -16.82
CA PHE A 223 -16.06 14.24 -17.87
C PHE A 223 -17.41 14.87 -18.27
N GLY A 224 -17.97 15.77 -17.45
CA GLY A 224 -19.21 16.49 -17.75
C GLY A 224 -19.05 17.76 -18.59
N ALA A 225 -17.82 18.27 -18.78
CA ALA A 225 -17.55 19.53 -19.49
C ALA A 225 -17.13 19.36 -20.96
N ALA A 226 -17.01 18.13 -21.45
CA ALA A 226 -16.60 17.83 -22.83
C ALA A 226 -17.73 17.25 -23.70
N ALA A 227 -18.99 17.46 -23.31
CA ALA A 227 -20.16 17.13 -24.11
C ALA A 227 -21.06 18.37 -24.26
N VAL A 228 -20.66 19.26 -25.16
CA VAL A 228 -21.53 20.23 -25.84
C VAL A 228 -21.16 20.19 -27.32
#